data_AF-D4JDA9-F1
#
_entry.id   AF-D4JDA9-F1
#
_cell.length_a   1.000
_cell.length_b   1.000
_cell.length_c   1.000
_cell.angle_alpha   90.00
_cell.angle_beta   90.00
_cell.angle_gamma   90.00
#
_symmetry.space_group_name_H-M   'P 1'
#
loop_
_entity.id
_entity.type
_entity.pdbx_description
1 polymer ?
#
loop_
_entity_poly.entity_id
_entity_poly.type
_entity_poly.pdbx_seq_one_letter_code
_entity_poly.pdbx_strand_id
1 'polypeptide(L)'
;MVPDYISEKKMLELKVDKNGNGNCYPCMGCRSFLTPYVDENGKPKYYGRFNQGVVTINLVDVACSSKGDEEAFWKIMDERLALCKEALMCRHKRLLGTPSDVAPILWQNGALARLEKGEPIDKLLFNGYSTISLGYAGLCECVYYMTGGPHTEEPGTSFGLKVMQYLNDACAKWKAEENIDFSIYGTPMESTTYKFSKCLQERFGIIPHVTDKNYITNSYHVHVTEEINAFDKLTFEAQFQKLSPGGAISYVEVPNMENNIDAVLAIMQHIYENIMYAELNTKSDYCQVCGYSGEIQIVEDENHKLIWECPNCGNHDQEKMNVARRTCGYIGTQFWNQGRTQEIKERVMHL
;
A
#
# COMPACT_ATOMS: atom_id res chain seq x y z
N MET A 1 -14.65 -12.51 1.28
CA MET A 1 -13.67 -11.58 0.71
C MET A 1 -13.71 -10.18 1.34
N VAL A 2 -14.78 -9.80 2.06
CA VAL A 2 -14.86 -8.66 3.01
C VAL A 2 -15.54 -9.19 4.28
N PRO A 3 -15.41 -8.54 5.45
CA PRO A 3 -14.71 -7.28 5.74
C PRO A 3 -13.19 -7.40 5.87
N ASP A 4 -12.50 -6.27 5.77
CA ASP A 4 -11.10 -6.13 6.22
C ASP A 4 -11.07 -5.75 7.71
N TYR A 5 -9.94 -5.95 8.39
CA TYR A 5 -9.85 -5.82 9.86
C TYR A 5 -8.87 -4.75 10.31
N ILE A 6 -9.38 -3.73 10.99
CA ILE A 6 -8.58 -2.72 11.69
C ILE A 6 -8.53 -3.08 13.19
N SER A 7 -7.33 -3.23 13.74
CA SER A 7 -7.13 -3.42 15.17
C SER A 7 -7.31 -2.09 15.90
N GLU A 8 -8.41 -1.94 16.63
CA GLU A 8 -8.60 -0.79 17.51
C GLU A 8 -7.47 -0.69 18.54
N LYS A 9 -7.07 -1.82 19.14
CA LYS A 9 -5.96 -1.88 20.11
C LYS A 9 -4.69 -1.27 19.53
N LYS A 10 -4.25 -1.73 18.36
CA LYS A 10 -3.03 -1.20 17.72
C LYS A 10 -3.20 0.19 17.18
N MET A 11 -4.39 0.57 16.73
CA MET A 11 -4.64 1.93 16.30
C MET A 11 -4.55 2.92 17.47
N LEU A 12 -5.06 2.57 18.66
CA LEU A 12 -4.91 3.39 19.87
C LEU A 12 -3.44 3.53 20.30
N GLU A 13 -2.62 2.48 20.12
CA GLU A 13 -1.18 2.52 20.41
C GLU A 13 -0.40 3.38 19.40
N LEU A 14 -0.77 3.35 18.12
CA LEU A 14 0.01 3.95 17.02
C LEU A 14 -0.48 5.34 16.60
N LYS A 15 -1.77 5.65 16.79
CA LYS A 15 -2.42 6.90 16.38
C LYS A 15 -2.65 7.82 17.57
N VAL A 16 -1.55 8.14 18.24
CA VAL A 16 -1.54 9.02 19.41
C VAL A 16 -1.50 10.48 18.97
N ASP A 17 -2.46 11.27 19.46
CA ASP A 17 -2.50 12.71 19.19
C ASP A 17 -1.52 13.50 20.06
N LYS A 18 -1.43 14.82 19.81
CA LYS A 18 -0.53 15.72 20.56
C LYS A 18 -0.86 15.82 22.06
N ASN A 19 -2.06 15.39 22.47
CA ASN A 19 -2.50 15.38 23.87
C ASN A 19 -2.22 14.03 24.55
N GLY A 20 -1.63 13.06 23.84
CA GLY A 20 -1.33 11.73 24.36
C GLY A 20 -2.50 10.75 24.27
N ASN A 21 -3.58 11.07 23.55
CA ASN A 21 -4.73 10.17 23.42
C ASN A 21 -4.59 9.28 22.17
N GLY A 22 -4.77 7.97 22.34
CA GLY A 22 -4.93 7.04 21.23
C GLY A 22 -6.26 7.25 20.52
N ASN A 23 -6.28 7.05 19.19
CA ASN A 23 -7.48 7.24 18.38
C ASN A 23 -7.71 6.09 17.40
N CYS A 24 -8.96 5.68 17.21
CA CYS A 24 -9.37 4.69 16.21
C CYS A 24 -10.35 5.33 15.21
N TYR A 25 -10.09 5.19 13.91
CA TYR A 25 -10.89 5.78 12.84
C TYR A 25 -10.70 5.00 11.52
N PRO A 26 -11.65 5.09 10.58
CA PRO A 26 -11.50 4.40 9.29
C PRO A 26 -10.40 5.04 8.43
N CYS A 27 -9.87 4.27 7.48
CA CYS A 27 -9.03 4.82 6.41
C CYS A 27 -9.88 5.51 5.32
N MET A 28 -9.24 6.40 4.56
CA MET A 28 -9.76 6.98 3.33
C MET A 28 -9.40 6.09 2.15
N GLY A 29 -10.39 5.75 1.31
CA GLY A 29 -10.18 4.90 0.14
C GLY A 29 -9.73 3.50 0.53
N CYS A 30 -8.68 2.97 -0.12
CA CYS A 30 -8.18 1.63 0.19
C CYS A 30 -7.57 1.53 1.59
N ARG A 31 -6.70 2.49 1.92
CA ARG A 31 -5.78 2.38 3.07
C ARG A 31 -5.07 3.67 3.47
N SER A 32 -5.53 4.84 3.03
CA SER A 32 -4.91 6.10 3.45
C SER A 32 -5.40 6.47 4.85
N PHE A 33 -4.52 6.40 5.84
CA PHE A 33 -4.86 6.84 7.18
C PHE A 33 -4.46 8.30 7.34
N LEU A 34 -5.37 9.09 7.89
CA LEU A 34 -5.00 10.39 8.40
C LEU A 34 -3.97 10.23 9.53
N THR A 35 -3.11 11.22 9.69
CA THR A 35 -2.30 11.42 10.88
C THR A 35 -3.17 12.01 11.99
N PRO A 36 -2.88 11.72 13.27
CA PRO A 36 -3.60 12.33 14.40
C PRO A 36 -3.59 13.86 14.32
N TYR A 37 -4.76 14.47 14.49
CA TYR A 37 -4.96 15.92 14.43
C TYR A 37 -5.95 16.32 15.52
N VAL A 38 -5.67 17.45 16.16
CA VAL A 38 -6.50 18.05 17.18
C VAL A 38 -6.91 19.43 16.72
N ASP A 39 -8.22 19.67 16.66
CA ASP A 39 -8.82 20.93 16.21
C ASP A 39 -8.59 22.09 17.21
N GLU A 40 -9.11 23.27 16.85
CA GLU A 40 -9.04 24.47 17.67
C GLU A 40 -9.70 24.34 19.04
N ASN A 41 -10.59 23.35 19.24
CA ASN A 41 -11.26 23.08 20.51
C ASN A 41 -10.54 22.02 21.35
N GLY A 42 -9.36 21.58 20.91
CA GLY A 42 -8.60 20.54 21.61
C GLY A 42 -9.16 19.13 21.40
N LYS A 43 -10.03 18.91 20.40
CA LYS A 43 -10.66 17.61 20.13
C LYS A 43 -10.09 16.94 18.89
N PRO A 44 -10.00 15.59 18.86
CA PRO A 44 -9.59 14.87 17.66
C PRO A 44 -10.60 15.06 16.54
N LYS A 45 -10.12 15.28 15.31
CA LYS A 45 -10.97 15.43 14.11
C LYS A 45 -10.44 14.58 12.96
N TYR A 46 -11.32 13.74 12.40
CA TYR A 46 -11.01 12.82 11.30
C TYR A 46 -12.02 12.92 10.16
N TYR A 47 -13.32 12.91 10.48
CA TYR A 47 -14.36 13.13 9.48
C TYR A 47 -14.29 14.54 8.91
N GLY A 48 -14.37 14.63 7.57
CA GLY A 48 -14.25 15.87 6.81
C GLY A 48 -12.80 16.30 6.49
N ARG A 49 -11.79 15.56 6.96
CA ARG A 49 -10.40 15.73 6.50
C ARG A 49 -10.17 14.93 5.21
N PHE A 50 -9.09 15.27 4.50
CA PHE A 50 -8.78 14.70 3.19
C PHE A 50 -7.27 14.61 2.95
N ASN A 51 -6.89 13.92 1.87
CA ASN A 51 -5.52 13.84 1.37
C ASN A 51 -5.37 14.64 0.07
N GLN A 52 -4.30 15.43 -0.05
CA GLN A 52 -4.03 16.30 -1.20
C GLN A 52 -3.46 15.53 -2.40
N GLY A 53 -2.94 14.32 -2.18
CA GLY A 53 -2.32 13.52 -3.21
C GLY A 53 -1.14 12.67 -2.77
N VAL A 54 -0.67 11.84 -3.71
CA VAL A 54 0.43 10.90 -3.53
C VAL A 54 1.49 11.10 -4.61
N VAL A 55 2.76 11.06 -4.24
CA VAL A 55 3.91 10.84 -5.15
C VAL A 55 4.68 9.66 -4.61
N THR A 56 4.96 8.66 -5.43
CA THR A 56 5.56 7.40 -4.99
C THR A 56 7.02 7.32 -5.41
N ILE A 57 7.92 7.15 -4.43
CA ILE A 57 9.32 6.81 -4.68
C ILE A 57 9.45 5.32 -5.02
N ASN A 58 10.25 5.01 -6.04
CA ASN A 58 10.64 3.65 -6.38
C ASN A 58 11.95 3.31 -5.65
N LEU A 59 11.87 2.50 -4.59
CA LEU A 59 13.04 2.18 -3.76
C LEU A 59 14.05 1.31 -4.51
N VAL A 60 13.59 0.48 -5.44
CA VAL A 60 14.44 -0.37 -6.29
C VAL A 60 15.31 0.49 -7.20
N ASP A 61 14.79 1.61 -7.70
CA ASP A 61 15.56 2.57 -8.50
C ASP A 61 16.73 3.17 -7.71
N VAL A 62 16.48 3.50 -6.44
CA VAL A 62 17.50 4.05 -5.53
C VAL A 62 18.60 3.01 -5.30
N ALA A 63 18.21 1.78 -4.96
CA ALA A 63 19.12 0.66 -4.75
C ALA A 63 19.96 0.37 -6.00
N CYS A 64 19.33 0.13 -7.15
CA CYS A 64 20.05 -0.19 -8.39
C CYS A 64 20.96 0.97 -8.84
N SER A 65 20.56 2.23 -8.62
CA SER A 65 21.38 3.39 -8.96
C SER A 65 22.64 3.51 -8.08
N SER A 66 22.60 3.02 -6.83
CA SER A 66 23.75 3.04 -5.92
C SER A 66 24.81 2.00 -6.26
N LYS A 67 24.47 1.00 -7.09
CA LYS A 67 25.33 -0.14 -7.42
C LYS A 67 25.76 -0.94 -6.18
N GLY A 68 24.92 -0.95 -5.15
CA GLY A 68 25.16 -1.68 -3.89
C GLY A 68 26.03 -0.92 -2.89
N ASP A 69 26.49 0.31 -3.22
CA ASP A 69 27.22 1.15 -2.28
C ASP A 69 26.26 1.88 -1.34
N GLU A 70 26.44 1.70 -0.03
CA GLU A 70 25.51 2.26 0.98
C GLU A 70 25.60 3.79 1.06
N GLU A 71 26.81 4.38 0.93
CA GLU A 71 26.96 5.85 0.97
C GLU A 71 26.26 6.49 -0.24
N ALA A 72 26.47 5.94 -1.44
CA ALA A 72 25.79 6.35 -2.65
C ALA A 72 24.28 6.13 -2.55
N PHE A 73 23.82 5.06 -1.91
CA PHE A 73 22.39 4.79 -1.70
C PHE A 73 21.71 5.93 -0.96
N TRP A 74 22.25 6.36 0.18
CA TRP A 74 21.66 7.44 0.96
C TRP A 74 21.72 8.79 0.23
N LYS A 75 22.81 9.07 -0.50
CA LYS A 75 22.90 10.28 -1.34
C LYS A 75 21.84 10.28 -2.45
N ILE A 76 21.64 9.16 -3.13
CA ILE A 76 20.63 9.04 -4.20
C ILE A 76 19.21 9.09 -3.61
N MET A 77 19.01 8.52 -2.41
CA MET A 77 17.76 8.64 -1.68
C MET A 77 17.41 10.11 -1.45
N ASP A 78 18.35 10.92 -0.96
CA ASP A 78 18.17 12.37 -0.79
C ASP A 78 17.79 13.08 -2.10
N GLU A 79 18.49 12.78 -3.21
CA GLU A 79 18.19 13.34 -4.52
C GLU A 79 16.76 13.01 -4.99
N ARG A 80 16.32 11.75 -4.81
CA ARG A 80 14.98 11.30 -5.21
C ARG A 80 13.90 11.84 -4.28
N LEU A 81 14.19 11.97 -2.98
CA LEU A 81 13.30 12.59 -2.01
C LEU A 81 13.09 14.08 -2.28
N ALA A 82 14.15 14.81 -2.67
CA ALA A 82 14.03 16.20 -3.08
C ALA A 82 13.08 16.37 -4.28
N LEU A 83 13.22 15.50 -5.30
CA LEU A 83 12.32 15.49 -6.46
C LEU A 83 10.88 15.13 -6.06
N CYS A 84 10.69 14.15 -5.17
CA CYS A 84 9.37 13.79 -4.66
C CYS A 84 8.73 14.98 -3.92
N LYS A 85 9.49 15.69 -3.07
CA LYS A 85 9.02 16.90 -2.38
C LYS A 85 8.57 17.95 -3.39
N GLU A 86 9.38 18.24 -4.41
CA GLU A 86 9.02 19.21 -5.46
C GLU A 86 7.70 18.84 -6.16
N ALA A 87 7.54 17.58 -6.53
CA ALA A 87 6.31 17.09 -7.15
C ALA A 87 5.09 17.20 -6.22
N LEU A 88 5.24 16.87 -4.93
CA LEU A 88 4.18 17.04 -3.93
C LEU A 88 3.82 18.52 -3.74
N MET A 89 4.82 19.41 -3.69
CA MET A 89 4.61 20.84 -3.57
C MET A 89 3.96 21.45 -4.81
N CYS A 90 4.22 20.93 -6.01
CA CYS A 90 3.50 21.32 -7.22
C CYS A 90 1.98 21.07 -7.07
N ARG A 91 1.60 19.90 -6.53
CA ARG A 91 0.19 19.55 -6.27
C ARG A 91 -0.42 20.45 -5.21
N HIS A 92 0.27 20.68 -4.10
CA HIS A 92 -0.19 21.56 -3.04
C HIS A 92 -0.42 23.00 -3.56
N LYS A 93 0.58 23.57 -4.26
CA LYS A 93 0.51 24.92 -4.83
C LYS A 93 -0.63 25.06 -5.84
N ARG A 94 -0.97 24.00 -6.57
CA ARG A 94 -2.10 23.99 -7.51
C ARG A 94 -3.47 24.17 -6.84
N LEU A 95 -3.59 23.80 -5.56
CA LEU A 95 -4.81 23.92 -4.77
C LEU A 95 -4.98 25.30 -4.12
N LEU A 96 -3.89 26.06 -3.94
CA LEU A 96 -3.96 27.41 -3.34
C LEU A 96 -4.87 28.34 -4.14
N GLY A 97 -5.69 29.11 -3.42
CA GLY A 97 -6.68 30.03 -3.99
C GLY A 97 -7.89 29.35 -4.61
N THR A 98 -8.03 28.01 -4.52
CA THR A 98 -9.20 27.30 -5.07
C THR A 98 -10.46 27.70 -4.30
N PRO A 99 -11.48 28.31 -4.94
CA PRO A 99 -12.70 28.71 -4.26
C PRO A 99 -13.57 27.49 -3.94
N SER A 100 -14.33 27.57 -2.85
CA SER A 100 -15.27 26.53 -2.42
C SER A 100 -16.31 26.15 -3.49
N ASP A 101 -16.58 27.04 -4.45
CA ASP A 101 -17.54 26.86 -5.55
C ASP A 101 -17.18 25.74 -6.53
N VAL A 102 -15.92 25.31 -6.59
CA VAL A 102 -15.52 24.23 -7.51
C VAL A 102 -16.17 22.89 -7.17
N ALA A 103 -16.55 22.69 -5.90
CA ALA A 103 -17.23 21.50 -5.42
C ALA A 103 -18.04 21.81 -4.15
N PRO A 104 -19.24 22.43 -4.26
CA PRO A 104 -20.02 22.86 -3.10
C PRO A 104 -20.36 21.73 -2.12
N ILE A 105 -20.56 20.50 -2.62
CA ILE A 105 -20.78 19.33 -1.76
C ILE A 105 -19.60 19.07 -0.82
N LEU A 106 -18.37 19.23 -1.30
CA LEU A 106 -17.14 19.04 -0.53
C LEU A 106 -16.92 20.19 0.43
N TRP A 107 -16.96 21.42 -0.09
CA TRP A 107 -16.44 22.58 0.63
C TRP A 107 -17.48 23.37 1.40
N GLN A 108 -18.75 23.37 0.99
CA GLN A 108 -19.81 24.22 1.56
C GLN A 108 -20.84 23.39 2.36
N ASN A 109 -21.20 22.20 1.88
CA ASN A 109 -22.34 21.44 2.40
C ASN A 109 -21.99 20.38 3.45
N GLY A 110 -20.73 20.32 3.90
CA GLY A 110 -20.33 19.53 5.07
C GLY A 110 -19.68 18.18 4.79
N ALA A 111 -19.36 17.82 3.55
CA ALA A 111 -18.63 16.57 3.30
C ALA A 111 -17.16 16.65 3.73
N LEU A 112 -16.47 17.77 3.44
CA LEU A 112 -15.14 18.09 3.99
C LEU A 112 -15.19 19.29 4.93
N ALA A 113 -15.92 20.34 4.54
CA ALA A 113 -16.02 21.56 5.33
C ALA A 113 -17.37 22.27 5.11
N ARG A 114 -17.57 23.36 5.85
CA ARG A 114 -18.68 24.32 5.69
C ARG A 114 -18.11 25.71 5.49
N LEU A 115 -17.52 25.93 4.33
CA LEU A 115 -16.98 27.22 3.89
C LEU A 115 -18.09 28.09 3.32
N GLU A 116 -17.89 29.40 3.38
CA GLU A 116 -18.77 30.34 2.68
C GLU A 116 -18.59 30.22 1.16
N LYS A 117 -19.61 30.67 0.43
CA LYS A 117 -19.55 30.71 -1.04
C LYS A 117 -18.39 31.61 -1.50
N GLY A 118 -17.52 31.08 -2.35
CA GLY A 118 -16.33 31.78 -2.86
C GLY A 118 -15.15 31.84 -1.89
N GLU A 119 -15.26 31.34 -0.66
CA GLU A 119 -14.14 31.26 0.28
C GLU A 119 -13.06 30.28 -0.24
N PRO A 120 -11.76 30.66 -0.24
CA PRO A 120 -10.69 29.76 -0.64
C PRO A 120 -10.45 28.64 0.38
N ILE A 121 -10.08 27.45 -0.10
CA ILE A 121 -9.86 26.27 0.76
C ILE A 121 -8.53 26.30 1.53
N ASP A 122 -7.70 27.32 1.36
CA ASP A 122 -6.29 27.38 1.80
C ASP A 122 -6.09 27.00 3.26
N LYS A 123 -6.98 27.46 4.17
CA LYS A 123 -6.89 27.13 5.61
C LYS A 123 -6.95 25.63 5.90
N LEU A 124 -7.53 24.83 5.00
CA LEU A 124 -7.64 23.38 5.10
C LEU A 124 -6.42 22.64 4.54
N LEU A 125 -5.51 23.35 3.85
CA LEU A 125 -4.31 22.78 3.24
C LEU A 125 -3.09 22.78 4.15
N PHE A 126 -3.17 23.47 5.30
CA PHE A 126 -2.08 23.66 6.27
C PHE A 126 -2.44 23.15 7.67
N ASN A 127 -1.50 23.24 8.60
CA ASN A 127 -1.65 22.90 10.03
C ASN A 127 -2.13 21.45 10.28
N GLY A 128 -1.98 20.57 9.29
CA GLY A 128 -2.38 19.17 9.36
C GLY A 128 -3.87 18.87 9.25
N TYR A 129 -4.71 19.84 8.84
CA TYR A 129 -6.11 19.54 8.51
C TYR A 129 -6.19 18.52 7.37
N SER A 130 -5.41 18.69 6.31
CA SER A 130 -5.25 17.69 5.26
C SER A 130 -3.85 17.08 5.32
N THR A 131 -3.75 15.84 4.82
CA THR A 131 -2.47 15.16 4.66
C THR A 131 -1.99 15.21 3.22
N ILE A 132 -0.70 14.99 3.01
CA ILE A 132 -0.13 14.76 1.67
C ILE A 132 0.87 13.60 1.77
N SER A 133 0.88 12.72 0.79
CA SER A 133 1.50 11.40 0.95
C SER A 133 2.76 11.22 0.10
N LEU A 134 3.86 10.91 0.79
CA LEU A 134 5.03 10.30 0.15
C LEU A 134 4.80 8.78 0.09
N GLY A 135 4.43 8.33 -1.10
CA GLY A 135 4.28 6.91 -1.39
C GLY A 135 5.63 6.21 -1.51
N TYR A 136 5.69 4.91 -1.21
CA TYR A 136 6.85 4.06 -1.52
C TYR A 136 6.41 2.67 -1.99
N ALA A 137 7.36 1.97 -2.63
CA ALA A 137 7.18 0.68 -3.26
C ALA A 137 8.51 -0.06 -3.41
N GLY A 138 8.47 -1.40 -3.42
CA GLY A 138 9.63 -2.25 -3.70
C GLY A 138 10.67 -2.30 -2.59
N LEU A 139 10.25 -2.28 -1.32
CA LEU A 139 11.18 -2.40 -0.21
C LEU A 139 11.89 -3.76 -0.22
N CYS A 140 11.16 -4.84 -0.54
CA CYS A 140 11.73 -6.18 -0.61
C CYS A 140 12.91 -6.25 -1.61
N GLU A 141 12.70 -5.82 -2.85
CA GLU A 141 13.71 -5.85 -3.89
C GLU A 141 14.84 -4.85 -3.62
N CYS A 142 14.52 -3.68 -3.04
CA CYS A 142 15.51 -2.70 -2.60
C CYS A 142 16.46 -3.30 -1.55
N VAL A 143 15.92 -3.95 -0.52
CA VAL A 143 16.72 -4.59 0.53
C VAL A 143 17.54 -5.72 -0.07
N TYR A 144 16.93 -6.60 -0.87
CA TYR A 144 17.63 -7.72 -1.51
C TYR A 144 18.84 -7.27 -2.31
N TYR A 145 18.69 -6.21 -3.10
CA TYR A 145 19.80 -5.66 -3.87
C TYR A 145 20.94 -5.11 -3.00
N MET A 146 20.61 -4.46 -1.88
CA MET A 146 21.59 -3.80 -1.01
C MET A 146 22.29 -4.76 -0.04
N THR A 147 21.60 -5.79 0.44
CA THR A 147 22.10 -6.69 1.48
C THR A 147 22.45 -8.10 0.95
N GLY A 148 21.99 -8.45 -0.25
CA GLY A 148 22.16 -9.78 -0.83
C GLY A 148 21.20 -10.85 -0.29
N GLY A 149 20.19 -10.47 0.51
CA GLY A 149 19.24 -11.41 1.12
C GLY A 149 17.84 -10.80 1.33
N PRO A 150 16.84 -11.63 1.65
CA PRO A 150 15.47 -11.17 1.82
C PRO A 150 15.34 -10.18 2.98
N HIS A 151 14.34 -9.30 2.92
CA HIS A 151 14.10 -8.31 3.97
C HIS A 151 13.53 -8.88 5.26
N THR A 152 13.19 -10.17 5.28
CA THR A 152 12.70 -10.94 6.43
C THR A 152 13.82 -11.54 7.28
N GLU A 153 15.07 -11.50 6.80
CA GLU A 153 16.25 -12.01 7.50
C GLU A 153 17.25 -10.90 7.78
N GLU A 154 18.11 -11.06 8.79
CA GLU A 154 19.20 -10.11 9.02
C GLU A 154 20.35 -10.32 8.03
N PRO A 155 21.00 -9.25 7.52
CA PRO A 155 20.86 -7.85 7.92
C PRO A 155 19.71 -7.09 7.21
N GLY A 156 18.92 -7.78 6.37
CA GLY A 156 17.85 -7.21 5.56
C GLY A 156 16.75 -6.53 6.37
N THR A 157 16.27 -7.16 7.44
CA THR A 157 15.24 -6.59 8.33
C THR A 157 15.69 -5.23 8.89
N SER A 158 16.89 -5.17 9.47
CA SER A 158 17.45 -3.93 10.03
C SER A 158 17.62 -2.84 8.96
N PHE A 159 18.10 -3.21 7.76
CA PHE A 159 18.24 -2.25 6.66
C PHE A 159 16.88 -1.73 6.17
N GLY A 160 15.88 -2.60 6.02
CA GLY A 160 14.53 -2.22 5.61
C GLY A 160 13.87 -1.24 6.60
N LEU A 161 14.01 -1.49 7.90
CA LEU A 161 13.54 -0.57 8.94
C LEU A 161 14.28 0.77 8.90
N LYS A 162 15.60 0.76 8.64
CA LYS A 162 16.40 1.99 8.47
C LYS A 162 15.91 2.81 7.28
N VAL A 163 15.61 2.19 6.14
CA VAL A 163 15.02 2.86 4.97
C VAL A 163 13.69 3.51 5.33
N MET A 164 12.79 2.76 5.98
CA MET A 164 11.48 3.30 6.38
C MET A 164 11.58 4.45 7.38
N GLN A 165 12.50 4.37 8.35
CA GLN A 165 12.74 5.47 9.28
C GLN A 165 13.26 6.71 8.55
N TYR A 166 14.20 6.54 7.61
CA TYR A 166 14.75 7.65 6.82
C TYR A 166 13.68 8.37 6.00
N LEU A 167 12.72 7.64 5.42
CA LEU A 167 11.57 8.24 4.74
C LEU A 167 10.69 9.04 5.72
N ASN A 168 10.45 8.54 6.93
CA ASN A 168 9.69 9.27 7.96
C ASN A 168 10.40 10.54 8.40
N ASP A 169 11.73 10.50 8.57
CA ASP A 169 12.54 11.65 8.96
C ASP A 169 12.46 12.76 7.90
N ALA A 170 12.45 12.40 6.61
CA ALA A 170 12.23 13.34 5.51
C ALA A 170 10.83 13.97 5.57
N CYS A 171 9.77 13.18 5.76
CA CYS A 171 8.41 13.71 5.95
C CYS A 171 8.29 14.63 7.16
N ALA A 172 8.92 14.28 8.29
CA ALA A 172 8.92 15.09 9.50
C ALA A 172 9.63 16.44 9.28
N LYS A 173 10.77 16.42 8.57
CA LYS A 173 11.48 17.64 8.15
C LYS A 173 10.61 18.53 7.28
N TRP A 174 9.98 17.98 6.24
CA TRP A 174 9.11 18.76 5.34
C TRP A 174 7.88 19.31 6.06
N LYS A 175 7.33 18.56 7.01
CA LYS A 175 6.20 19.02 7.83
C LYS A 175 6.58 20.24 8.67
N ALA A 176 7.77 20.26 9.26
CA ALA A 176 8.28 21.40 10.01
C ALA A 176 8.59 22.61 9.10
N GLU A 177 9.12 22.38 7.91
CA GLU A 177 9.49 23.43 6.95
C GLU A 177 8.27 24.11 6.30
N GLU A 178 7.28 23.31 5.88
CA GLU A 178 6.19 23.79 5.00
C GLU A 178 4.86 23.96 5.74
N ASN A 179 4.76 23.51 6.99
CA ASN A 179 3.52 23.49 7.77
C ASN A 179 2.37 22.68 7.07
N ILE A 180 2.76 21.58 6.42
CA ILE A 180 1.86 20.64 5.73
C ILE A 180 2.11 19.25 6.29
N ASP A 181 1.07 18.44 6.46
CA ASP A 181 1.21 17.12 7.10
C ASP A 181 1.58 16.02 6.11
N PHE A 182 2.88 15.92 5.84
CA PHE A 182 3.50 14.84 5.06
C PHE A 182 3.49 13.53 5.85
N SER A 183 3.13 12.43 5.19
CA SER A 183 3.16 11.09 5.80
C SER A 183 3.51 10.00 4.80
N ILE A 184 4.17 8.95 5.31
CA ILE A 184 4.57 7.79 4.52
C ILE A 184 3.38 6.89 4.20
N TYR A 185 3.25 6.52 2.93
CA TYR A 185 2.10 5.80 2.40
C TYR A 185 2.53 4.56 1.61
N GLY A 186 2.16 3.37 2.09
CA GLY A 186 2.33 2.14 1.33
C GLY A 186 1.43 2.17 0.10
N THR A 187 2.00 2.49 -1.07
CA THR A 187 1.22 2.82 -2.27
C THR A 187 0.51 1.59 -2.82
N PRO A 188 -0.83 1.58 -3.05
CA PRO A 188 -1.52 0.50 -3.75
C PRO A 188 -0.98 0.37 -5.18
N MET A 189 -0.14 -0.63 -5.43
CA MET A 189 0.55 -0.79 -6.72
C MET A 189 -0.25 -1.60 -7.77
N GLU A 190 -1.52 -1.27 -7.99
CA GLU A 190 -2.42 -2.14 -8.80
C GLU A 190 -1.93 -2.35 -10.24
N SER A 191 -1.95 -1.29 -11.05
CA SER A 191 -1.37 -1.29 -12.39
C SER A 191 0.10 -0.83 -12.39
N THR A 192 0.47 -0.02 -11.39
CA THR A 192 1.80 0.61 -11.28
C THR A 192 2.93 -0.40 -11.10
N THR A 193 2.68 -1.56 -10.49
CA THR A 193 3.70 -2.59 -10.27
C THR A 193 4.35 -3.07 -11.59
N TYR A 194 3.54 -3.31 -12.62
CA TYR A 194 4.02 -3.75 -13.93
C TYR A 194 4.82 -2.66 -14.63
N LYS A 195 4.34 -1.41 -14.56
CA LYS A 195 5.05 -0.26 -15.12
C LYS A 195 6.41 -0.05 -14.44
N PHE A 196 6.46 -0.15 -13.11
CA PHE A 196 7.70 -0.02 -12.35
C PHE A 196 8.71 -1.09 -12.77
N SER A 197 8.29 -2.35 -12.80
CA SER A 197 9.14 -3.46 -13.25
C SER A 197 9.68 -3.20 -14.66
N LYS A 198 8.83 -2.83 -15.63
CA LYS A 198 9.27 -2.59 -17.01
C LYS A 198 10.30 -1.45 -17.12
N CYS A 199 10.04 -0.31 -16.47
CA CYS A 199 11.01 0.80 -16.49
C CYS A 199 12.33 0.43 -15.78
N LEU A 200 12.29 -0.37 -14.72
CA LEU A 200 13.50 -0.84 -14.04
C LEU A 200 14.28 -1.83 -14.92
N GLN A 201 13.60 -2.75 -15.59
CA GLN A 201 14.21 -3.70 -16.54
C GLN A 201 14.86 -2.96 -17.71
N GLU A 202 14.20 -1.96 -18.28
CA GLU A 202 14.76 -1.13 -19.35
C GLU A 202 16.02 -0.38 -18.91
N ARG A 203 16.04 0.13 -17.67
CA ARG A 203 17.14 0.95 -17.15
C ARG A 203 18.33 0.14 -16.62
N PHE A 204 18.07 -0.98 -15.94
CA PHE A 204 19.07 -1.75 -15.20
C PHE A 204 19.25 -3.19 -15.70
N GLY A 205 18.43 -3.63 -16.64
CA GLY A 205 18.40 -5.02 -17.10
C GLY A 205 17.70 -5.95 -16.12
N ILE A 206 17.89 -7.25 -16.34
CA ILE A 206 17.34 -8.31 -15.50
C ILE A 206 18.33 -8.65 -14.39
N ILE A 207 17.93 -8.37 -13.16
CA ILE A 207 18.68 -8.65 -11.94
C ILE A 207 17.88 -9.69 -11.15
N PRO A 208 18.44 -10.88 -10.87
CA PRO A 208 17.76 -11.92 -10.10
C PRO A 208 17.20 -11.40 -8.78
N HIS A 209 15.97 -11.78 -8.44
CA HIS A 209 15.25 -11.38 -7.22
C HIS A 209 14.93 -9.89 -7.07
N VAL A 210 15.21 -9.06 -8.09
CA VAL A 210 15.07 -7.60 -8.02
C VAL A 210 14.27 -7.05 -9.19
N THR A 211 14.64 -7.40 -10.43
CA THR A 211 13.94 -6.96 -11.65
C THR A 211 13.61 -8.10 -12.61
N ASP A 212 13.82 -9.36 -12.21
CA ASP A 212 13.55 -10.56 -12.99
C ASP A 212 12.06 -10.92 -13.11
N LYS A 213 11.22 -10.36 -12.22
CA LYS A 213 9.77 -10.48 -12.27
C LYS A 213 9.14 -9.31 -13.01
N ASN A 214 7.97 -9.53 -13.63
CA ASN A 214 7.19 -8.46 -14.27
C ASN A 214 6.41 -7.60 -13.26
N TYR A 215 6.75 -7.67 -11.98
CA TYR A 215 6.12 -6.89 -10.93
C TYR A 215 7.17 -6.53 -9.88
N ILE A 216 6.85 -5.52 -9.08
CA ILE A 216 7.58 -5.10 -7.89
C ILE A 216 6.67 -5.28 -6.67
N THR A 217 7.24 -5.79 -5.59
CA THR A 217 6.53 -6.04 -4.34
C THR A 217 5.94 -4.76 -3.76
N ASN A 218 4.70 -4.86 -3.32
CA ASN A 218 3.93 -3.72 -2.84
C ASN A 218 4.47 -3.25 -1.48
N SER A 219 4.95 -2.01 -1.42
CA SER A 219 5.39 -1.37 -0.16
C SER A 219 6.41 -2.22 0.63
N TYR A 220 6.08 -2.64 1.86
CA TYR A 220 6.92 -3.45 2.77
C TYR A 220 6.57 -4.94 2.77
N HIS A 221 5.65 -5.40 1.91
CA HIS A 221 5.12 -6.76 2.00
C HIS A 221 6.23 -7.79 1.88
N VAL A 222 6.08 -8.89 2.60
CA VAL A 222 6.87 -10.11 2.36
C VAL A 222 6.67 -10.53 0.90
N HIS A 223 7.74 -10.98 0.24
CA HIS A 223 7.66 -11.35 -1.16
C HIS A 223 6.67 -12.51 -1.34
N VAL A 224 5.89 -12.47 -2.42
CA VAL A 224 4.75 -13.39 -2.62
C VAL A 224 5.15 -14.86 -2.77
N THR A 225 6.41 -15.13 -3.14
CA THR A 225 6.97 -16.47 -3.29
C THR A 225 7.65 -16.99 -2.02
N GLU A 226 7.70 -16.20 -0.95
CA GLU A 226 8.39 -16.57 0.28
C GLU A 226 7.46 -17.41 1.16
N GLU A 227 7.86 -18.65 1.44
CA GLU A 227 7.10 -19.57 2.30
C GLU A 227 7.15 -19.10 3.76
N ILE A 228 6.03 -18.53 4.23
CA ILE A 228 5.87 -18.02 5.58
C ILE A 228 4.44 -18.27 6.06
N ASN A 229 4.24 -18.62 7.33
CA ASN A 229 2.88 -18.79 7.85
C ASN A 229 2.22 -17.43 8.15
N ALA A 230 0.89 -17.46 8.26
CA ALA A 230 0.07 -16.28 8.47
C ALA A 230 0.50 -15.41 9.68
N PHE A 231 0.83 -16.05 10.80
CA PHE A 231 1.11 -15.39 12.07
C PHE A 231 2.48 -14.69 12.04
N ASP A 232 3.50 -15.38 11.54
CA ASP A 232 4.85 -14.82 11.43
C ASP A 232 4.89 -13.68 10.42
N LYS A 233 4.22 -13.83 9.28
CA LYS A 233 4.12 -12.77 8.26
C LYS A 233 3.50 -11.50 8.81
N LEU A 234 2.36 -11.62 9.51
CA LEU A 234 1.70 -10.46 10.11
C LEU A 234 2.54 -9.83 11.23
N THR A 235 3.20 -10.65 12.06
CA THR A 235 4.09 -10.14 13.12
C THR A 235 5.26 -9.37 12.54
N PHE A 236 5.88 -9.91 11.49
CA PHE A 236 6.97 -9.27 10.78
C PHE A 236 6.54 -7.94 10.15
N GLU A 237 5.47 -7.95 9.35
CA GLU A 237 4.98 -6.76 8.64
C GLU A 237 4.45 -5.66 9.59
N ALA A 238 4.01 -6.01 10.81
CA ALA A 238 3.56 -5.04 11.80
C ALA A 238 4.64 -4.01 12.16
N GLN A 239 5.92 -4.41 12.14
CA GLN A 239 7.06 -3.52 12.38
C GLN A 239 7.11 -2.37 11.35
N PHE A 240 6.73 -2.66 10.11
CA PHE A 240 6.72 -1.71 9.01
C PHE A 240 5.42 -0.89 8.96
N GLN A 241 4.28 -1.45 9.37
CA GLN A 241 3.03 -0.67 9.50
C GLN A 241 3.19 0.51 10.46
N LYS A 242 3.92 0.30 11.57
CA LYS A 242 4.29 1.37 12.52
C LYS A 242 5.03 2.54 11.85
N LEU A 243 5.85 2.24 10.84
CA LEU A 243 6.64 3.21 10.08
C LEU A 243 5.94 3.70 8.80
N SER A 244 4.67 3.35 8.59
CA SER A 244 3.90 3.77 7.41
C SER A 244 2.60 4.47 7.82
N PRO A 245 2.66 5.56 8.62
CA PRO A 245 1.50 6.15 9.29
C PRO A 245 0.46 6.75 8.33
N GLY A 246 0.84 7.17 7.12
CA GLY A 246 -0.09 7.70 6.11
C GLY A 246 -0.89 6.63 5.38
N GLY A 247 -0.49 5.36 5.49
CA GLY A 247 -1.25 4.22 4.98
C GLY A 247 -0.46 2.93 4.91
N ALA A 248 -1.10 1.84 5.29
CA ALA A 248 -0.54 0.50 5.37
C ALA A 248 -1.69 -0.52 5.35
N ILE A 249 -1.43 -1.73 4.87
CA ILE A 249 -2.33 -2.89 5.01
C ILE A 249 -1.51 -4.15 4.79
N SER A 250 -1.84 -5.25 5.44
CA SER A 250 -1.18 -6.54 5.25
C SER A 250 -2.18 -7.61 4.80
N TYR A 251 -1.74 -8.52 3.96
CA TYR A 251 -2.59 -9.58 3.41
C TYR A 251 -2.06 -10.95 3.80
N VAL A 252 -3.01 -11.86 4.03
CA VAL A 252 -2.77 -13.29 4.25
C VAL A 252 -3.61 -14.08 3.25
N GLU A 253 -2.94 -14.73 2.30
CA GLU A 253 -3.52 -15.72 1.40
C GLU A 253 -3.97 -16.97 2.17
N VAL A 254 -5.27 -17.28 2.10
CA VAL A 254 -5.92 -18.39 2.79
C VAL A 254 -6.83 -19.17 1.82
N PRO A 255 -7.03 -20.49 2.02
CA PRO A 255 -7.92 -21.27 1.16
C PRO A 255 -9.40 -20.88 1.39
N ASN A 256 -10.34 -21.69 0.91
CA ASN A 256 -11.72 -21.53 1.34
C ASN A 256 -11.82 -21.87 2.84
N MET A 257 -12.19 -20.88 3.64
CA MET A 257 -12.29 -20.96 5.10
C MET A 257 -13.72 -21.14 5.63
N GLU A 258 -14.74 -21.32 4.77
CA GLU A 258 -16.16 -21.41 5.16
C GLU A 258 -16.42 -22.49 6.22
N ASN A 259 -15.68 -23.61 6.15
CA ASN A 259 -15.83 -24.73 7.07
C ASN A 259 -14.77 -24.75 8.20
N ASN A 260 -13.99 -23.68 8.37
CA ASN A 260 -12.94 -23.59 9.39
C ASN A 260 -12.92 -22.20 10.07
N ILE A 261 -14.00 -21.90 10.78
CA ILE A 261 -14.19 -20.62 11.48
C ILE A 261 -13.17 -20.44 12.61
N ASP A 262 -12.75 -21.51 13.28
CA ASP A 262 -11.76 -21.42 14.36
C ASP A 262 -10.42 -20.87 13.86
N ALA A 263 -9.96 -21.28 12.68
CA ALA A 263 -8.76 -20.73 12.07
C ALA A 263 -8.93 -19.25 11.66
N VAL A 264 -10.10 -18.85 11.17
CA VAL A 264 -10.41 -17.43 10.88
C VAL A 264 -10.34 -16.60 12.17
N LEU A 265 -10.95 -17.07 13.26
CA LEU A 265 -10.94 -16.38 14.55
C LEU A 265 -9.51 -16.31 15.14
N ALA A 266 -8.69 -17.34 14.97
CA ALA A 266 -7.29 -17.32 15.39
C ALA A 266 -6.49 -16.23 14.66
N ILE A 267 -6.65 -16.11 13.34
CA ILE A 267 -6.00 -15.02 12.57
C ILE A 267 -6.56 -13.66 13.01
N MET A 268 -7.88 -13.51 13.16
CA MET A 268 -8.48 -12.25 13.59
C MET A 268 -7.97 -11.81 14.96
N GLN A 269 -7.85 -12.73 15.91
CA GLN A 269 -7.26 -12.46 17.22
C GLN A 269 -5.80 -12.01 17.06
N HIS A 270 -5.00 -12.69 16.22
CA HIS A 270 -3.62 -12.29 15.97
C HIS A 270 -3.52 -10.90 15.33
N ILE A 271 -4.42 -10.59 14.39
CA ILE A 271 -4.52 -9.26 13.77
C ILE A 271 -4.77 -8.21 14.86
N TYR A 272 -5.81 -8.41 15.67
CA TYR A 272 -6.17 -7.50 16.75
C TYR A 272 -5.01 -7.26 17.72
N GLU A 273 -4.23 -8.30 18.03
CA GLU A 273 -3.15 -8.25 19.00
C GLU A 273 -1.82 -7.69 18.46
N ASN A 274 -1.60 -7.65 17.15
CA ASN A 274 -0.26 -7.41 16.60
C ASN A 274 -0.17 -6.35 15.50
N ILE A 275 -1.18 -6.19 14.63
CA ILE A 275 -1.07 -5.35 13.42
C ILE A 275 -2.26 -4.42 13.23
N MET A 276 -2.01 -3.20 12.75
CA MET A 276 -3.03 -2.15 12.69
C MET A 276 -4.12 -2.44 11.66
N TYR A 277 -3.76 -2.83 10.44
CA TYR A 277 -4.72 -3.09 9.36
C TYR A 277 -4.31 -4.30 8.54
N ALA A 278 -5.15 -5.35 8.53
CA ALA A 278 -4.87 -6.57 7.79
C ALA A 278 -6.14 -7.27 7.30
N GLU A 279 -5.96 -8.23 6.40
CA GLU A 279 -7.06 -8.94 5.76
C GLU A 279 -6.66 -10.35 5.31
N LEU A 280 -7.64 -11.26 5.32
CA LEU A 280 -7.56 -12.59 4.74
C LEU A 280 -8.01 -12.54 3.27
N ASN A 281 -7.07 -12.75 2.36
CA ASN A 281 -7.37 -12.88 0.94
C ASN A 281 -7.75 -14.34 0.63
N THR A 282 -8.96 -14.53 0.13
CA THR A 282 -9.46 -15.83 -0.33
C THR A 282 -9.91 -15.70 -1.78
N LYS A 283 -9.91 -16.80 -2.50
CA LYS A 283 -10.23 -16.85 -3.93
C LYS A 283 -11.71 -17.19 -4.09
N SER A 284 -12.45 -16.38 -4.85
CA SER A 284 -13.87 -16.61 -5.12
C SER A 284 -14.09 -16.58 -6.63
N ASP A 285 -14.25 -17.76 -7.19
CA ASP A 285 -14.24 -17.96 -8.62
C ASP A 285 -15.41 -18.82 -9.08
N TYR A 286 -15.93 -18.49 -10.27
CA TYR A 286 -17.05 -19.20 -10.87
C TYR A 286 -16.95 -19.24 -12.39
N CYS A 287 -17.08 -20.43 -12.98
CA CYS A 287 -17.19 -20.62 -14.42
C CYS A 287 -18.66 -20.75 -14.82
N GLN A 288 -19.17 -19.79 -15.60
CA GLN A 288 -20.57 -19.77 -16.05
C GLN A 288 -20.87 -20.83 -17.14
N VAL A 289 -19.85 -21.38 -17.80
CA VAL A 289 -20.01 -22.40 -18.84
C VAL A 289 -20.37 -23.77 -18.24
N CYS A 290 -19.68 -24.17 -17.18
CA CYS A 290 -19.81 -25.52 -16.61
C CYS A 290 -20.26 -25.53 -15.14
N GLY A 291 -20.45 -24.36 -14.52
CA GLY A 291 -20.85 -24.24 -13.12
C GLY A 291 -19.74 -24.53 -12.10
N TYR A 292 -18.48 -24.63 -12.52
CA TYR A 292 -17.36 -24.87 -11.61
C TYR A 292 -17.20 -23.71 -10.62
N SER A 293 -17.22 -24.04 -9.33
CA SER A 293 -17.13 -23.11 -8.19
C SER A 293 -15.87 -23.40 -7.38
N GLY A 294 -14.72 -23.10 -7.95
CA GLY A 294 -13.39 -23.29 -7.38
C GLY A 294 -12.36 -22.45 -8.14
N GLU A 295 -11.09 -22.52 -7.75
CA GLU A 295 -10.05 -21.64 -8.29
C GLU A 295 -9.83 -21.81 -9.81
N ILE A 296 -10.06 -20.74 -10.57
CA ILE A 296 -9.67 -20.63 -11.98
C ILE A 296 -8.15 -20.50 -12.05
N GLN A 297 -7.54 -21.33 -12.89
CA GLN A 297 -6.10 -21.48 -12.96
C GLN A 297 -5.47 -20.45 -13.91
N ILE A 298 -4.20 -20.15 -13.70
CA ILE A 298 -3.41 -19.31 -14.60
C ILE A 298 -2.42 -20.20 -15.35
N VAL A 299 -2.58 -20.30 -16.66
CA VAL A 299 -1.75 -21.11 -17.57
C VAL A 299 -1.02 -20.23 -18.58
N GLU A 300 -0.02 -20.78 -19.26
CA GLU A 300 0.69 -20.11 -20.35
C GLU A 300 0.12 -20.56 -21.69
N ASP A 301 -0.16 -19.61 -22.57
CA ASP A 301 -0.53 -19.88 -23.96
C ASP A 301 0.70 -20.16 -24.85
N GLU A 302 0.46 -20.44 -26.13
CA GLU A 302 1.51 -20.73 -27.12
C GLU A 302 2.51 -19.57 -27.32
N ASN A 303 2.17 -18.35 -26.91
CA ASN A 303 3.00 -17.15 -27.00
C ASN A 303 3.61 -16.77 -25.64
N HIS A 304 3.62 -17.68 -24.65
CA HIS A 304 4.09 -17.46 -23.28
C HIS A 304 3.33 -16.36 -22.52
N LYS A 305 2.09 -16.07 -22.92
CA LYS A 305 1.22 -15.14 -22.22
C LYS A 305 0.45 -15.88 -21.13
N LEU A 306 0.35 -15.26 -19.96
CA LEU A 306 -0.47 -15.77 -18.86
C LEU A 306 -1.96 -15.52 -19.16
N ILE A 307 -2.73 -16.59 -19.21
CA ILE A 307 -4.19 -16.59 -19.42
C ILE A 307 -4.90 -17.36 -18.30
N TRP A 308 -6.20 -17.12 -18.17
CA TRP A 308 -7.03 -17.74 -17.14
C TRP A 308 -7.83 -18.89 -17.76
N GLU A 309 -7.80 -20.05 -17.10
CA GLU A 309 -8.41 -21.27 -17.59
C GLU A 309 -9.25 -21.95 -16.51
N CYS A 310 -10.49 -22.28 -16.87
CA CYS A 310 -11.32 -23.13 -16.03
C CYS A 310 -10.78 -24.57 -16.04
N PRO A 311 -10.33 -25.11 -14.89
CA PRO A 311 -9.72 -26.45 -14.85
C PRO A 311 -10.72 -27.59 -15.13
N ASN A 312 -12.03 -27.31 -15.03
CA ASN A 312 -13.08 -28.30 -15.25
C ASN A 312 -13.48 -28.45 -16.73
N CYS A 313 -13.38 -27.38 -17.54
CA CYS A 313 -13.90 -27.40 -18.92
C CYS A 313 -13.00 -26.73 -19.96
N GLY A 314 -11.85 -26.18 -19.55
CA GLY A 314 -10.93 -25.47 -20.45
C GLY A 314 -11.43 -24.11 -20.93
N ASN A 315 -12.48 -23.54 -20.31
CA ASN A 315 -13.00 -22.23 -20.71
C ASN A 315 -11.94 -21.14 -20.50
N HIS A 316 -11.66 -20.38 -21.57
CA HIS A 316 -10.85 -19.16 -21.56
C HIS A 316 -11.67 -17.89 -21.77
N ASP A 317 -12.98 -18.02 -22.04
CA ASP A 317 -13.88 -16.88 -22.23
C ASP A 317 -14.07 -16.13 -20.91
N GLN A 318 -13.36 -15.01 -20.82
CA GLN A 318 -13.33 -14.10 -19.69
C GLN A 318 -14.71 -13.52 -19.35
N GLU A 319 -15.58 -13.33 -20.32
CA GLU A 319 -16.94 -12.82 -20.08
C GLU A 319 -17.83 -13.87 -19.39
N LYS A 320 -17.46 -15.15 -19.48
CA LYS A 320 -18.14 -16.29 -18.84
C LYS A 320 -17.40 -16.82 -17.63
N MET A 321 -16.49 -16.03 -17.06
CA MET A 321 -15.81 -16.34 -15.81
C MET A 321 -15.93 -15.16 -14.85
N ASN A 322 -16.28 -15.46 -13.61
CA ASN A 322 -16.13 -14.53 -12.51
C ASN A 322 -14.86 -14.93 -11.78
N VAL A 323 -13.79 -14.16 -11.95
CA VAL A 323 -12.55 -14.32 -11.20
C VAL A 323 -12.42 -13.14 -10.26
N ALA A 324 -12.51 -13.40 -8.96
CA ALA A 324 -12.32 -12.38 -7.96
C ALA A 324 -10.98 -12.57 -7.26
N ARG A 325 -10.12 -11.54 -7.36
CA ARG A 325 -8.87 -11.48 -6.60
C ARG A 325 -8.74 -10.11 -5.96
N ARG A 326 -8.06 -10.09 -4.82
CA ARG A 326 -7.62 -8.84 -4.22
C ARG A 326 -6.17 -8.57 -4.57
N THR A 327 -5.94 -7.45 -5.24
CA THR A 327 -4.62 -7.07 -5.74
C THR A 327 -3.96 -6.05 -4.82
N CYS A 328 -4.63 -4.95 -4.48
CA CYS A 328 -4.03 -3.82 -3.78
C CYS A 328 -4.93 -3.11 -2.75
N GLY A 329 -6.15 -3.61 -2.52
CA GLY A 329 -7.09 -3.04 -1.52
C GLY A 329 -8.56 -3.15 -1.87
N TYR A 330 -8.89 -3.44 -3.14
CA TYR A 330 -10.26 -3.74 -3.56
C TYR A 330 -10.31 -5.12 -4.21
N ILE A 331 -11.48 -5.73 -4.16
CA ILE A 331 -11.77 -6.94 -4.93
C ILE A 331 -11.99 -6.50 -6.38
N GLY A 332 -11.05 -6.84 -7.25
CA GLY A 332 -11.23 -6.69 -8.68
C GLY A 332 -11.95 -7.91 -9.23
N THR A 333 -12.95 -7.69 -10.08
CA THR A 333 -13.65 -8.72 -10.84
C THR A 333 -13.27 -8.70 -12.33
N GLN A 334 -12.12 -8.11 -12.65
CA GLN A 334 -11.59 -7.96 -14.00
C GLN A 334 -10.17 -8.51 -14.08
N PHE A 335 -9.87 -9.11 -15.23
CA PHE A 335 -8.57 -9.69 -15.53
C PHE A 335 -7.48 -8.61 -15.54
N TRP A 336 -6.35 -8.91 -14.88
CA TRP A 336 -5.26 -7.97 -14.68
C TRP A 336 -4.19 -8.03 -15.78
N ASN A 337 -3.29 -7.06 -15.78
CA ASN A 337 -2.11 -7.06 -16.64
C ASN A 337 -1.17 -8.25 -16.33
N GLN A 338 -0.25 -8.55 -17.25
CA GLN A 338 0.66 -9.71 -17.13
C GLN A 338 1.50 -9.70 -15.84
N GLY A 339 1.97 -8.53 -15.38
CA GLY A 339 2.73 -8.44 -14.13
C GLY A 339 1.91 -8.83 -12.92
N ARG A 340 0.68 -8.32 -12.82
CA ARG A 340 -0.23 -8.66 -11.74
C ARG A 340 -0.72 -10.10 -11.83
N THR A 341 -0.98 -10.61 -13.04
CA THR A 341 -1.31 -12.02 -13.24
C THR A 341 -0.16 -12.94 -12.81
N GLN A 342 1.09 -12.57 -13.11
CA GLN A 342 2.26 -13.30 -12.64
C GLN A 342 2.35 -13.28 -11.11
N GLU A 343 2.21 -12.10 -10.50
CA GLU A 343 2.24 -11.96 -9.03
C GLU A 343 1.16 -12.81 -8.34
N ILE A 344 -0.06 -12.85 -8.87
CA ILE A 344 -1.15 -13.68 -8.34
C ILE A 344 -0.84 -15.18 -8.49
N LYS A 345 -0.28 -15.59 -9.64
CA LYS A 345 0.10 -17.00 -9.91
C LYS A 345 1.17 -17.48 -8.92
N GLU A 346 2.06 -16.60 -8.51
CA GLU A 346 3.23 -16.90 -7.68
C GLU A 346 2.98 -16.79 -6.17
N ARG A 347 1.77 -16.40 -5.73
CA ARG A 347 1.44 -16.29 -4.30
C ARG A 347 1.41 -17.64 -3.61
N VAL A 348 2.19 -17.78 -2.55
CA VAL A 348 2.10 -18.92 -1.63
C VAL A 348 0.89 -18.78 -0.69
N MET A 349 0.39 -19.92 -0.23
CA MET A 349 -0.66 -19.97 0.79
C MET A 349 -0.01 -19.89 2.17
N HIS A 350 -0.58 -19.10 3.08
CA HIS A 350 -0.01 -18.97 4.43
C HIS A 350 -0.75 -19.82 5.49
N LEU A 351 -1.81 -20.53 5.08
CA LEU A 351 -2.57 -21.50 5.86
C LEU A 351 -2.81 -22.79 5.07
#